data_AF-A0A9E5GDP2-F1
#
_entry.id   AF-A0A9E5GDP2-F1
#
_cell.length_a   1.000
_cell.length_b   1.000
_cell.length_c   1.000
_cell.angle_alpha   90.00
_cell.angle_beta   90.00
_cell.angle_gamma   90.00
#
_symmetry.space_group_name_H-M   'P 1'
#
loop_
_entity.id
_entity.type
_entity.pdbx_description
1 polymer ?
#
loop_
_entity_poly.entity_id
_entity_poly.type
_entity_poly.pdbx_seq_one_letter_code
_entity_poly.pdbx_strand_id
1 'polypeptide(L)'
;MNTNVEKERIVKTTLIYAVVIILIVVVMLLVVEDIQIKSVAVVIVVLVGTAAILVQWMLIGKKGEQNVENEPVVREGFPTQTGATCEKSGQYHCADHPQRKVTMKVGKRFPPCRGVKKAHSATWVLKE
;
A
#
# COMPACT_ATOMS: atom_id res chain seq x y z
N MET A 1 1.96 7.08 1.53
CA MET A 1 0.86 6.39 2.25
C MET A 1 0.94 6.77 3.72
N ASN A 2 -0.13 7.31 4.31
CA ASN A 2 -0.08 7.89 5.66
C ASN A 2 -0.21 6.80 6.74
N THR A 3 0.93 6.29 7.22
CA THR A 3 1.05 5.14 8.14
C THR A 3 0.34 5.35 9.48
N ASN A 4 0.04 6.60 9.85
CA ASN A 4 -0.71 6.94 11.06
C ASN A 4 -2.18 6.51 10.99
N VAL A 5 -2.81 6.65 9.81
CA VAL A 5 -4.23 6.29 9.61
C VAL A 5 -4.45 4.77 9.69
N GLU A 6 -3.48 4.00 9.19
CA GLU A 6 -3.55 2.53 9.19
C GLU A 6 -3.37 1.96 10.60
N LYS A 7 -2.41 2.49 11.37
CA LYS A 7 -2.24 2.15 12.79
C LYS A 7 -3.49 2.48 13.61
N GLU A 8 -4.09 3.64 13.36
CA GLU A 8 -5.30 4.05 14.10
C GLU A 8 -6.50 3.13 13.82
N ARG A 9 -6.67 2.67 12.57
CA ARG A 9 -7.70 1.69 12.23
C ARG A 9 -7.45 0.34 12.90
N ILE A 10 -6.22 -0.16 12.87
CA ILE A 10 -5.88 -1.45 13.49
C ILE A 10 -6.09 -1.40 14.99
N VAL A 11 -5.66 -0.32 15.66
CA VAL A 11 -5.88 -0.14 17.10
C VAL A 11 -7.38 -0.10 17.42
N LYS A 12 -8.19 0.64 16.65
CA LYS A 12 -9.64 0.69 16.83
C LYS A 12 -10.29 -0.68 16.65
N THR A 13 -9.95 -1.42 15.59
CA THR A 13 -10.51 -2.76 15.34
C THR A 13 -10.07 -3.76 16.41
N THR A 14 -8.82 -3.72 16.84
CA THR A 14 -8.29 -4.62 17.88
C THR A 14 -8.94 -4.32 19.25
N LEU A 15 -9.14 -3.04 19.56
CA LEU A 15 -9.83 -2.61 20.78
C LEU A 15 -11.29 -3.06 20.78
N ILE A 16 -12.01 -2.89 19.66
CA ILE A 16 -13.39 -3.36 19.51
C ILE A 16 -13.47 -4.87 19.72
N TYR A 17 -12.57 -5.64 19.10
CA TYR A 17 -12.55 -7.11 19.23
C TYR A 17 -12.25 -7.55 20.66
N ALA A 18 -11.30 -6.90 21.34
CA ALA A 18 -10.99 -7.17 22.73
C ALA A 18 -12.19 -6.90 23.64
N VAL A 19 -12.90 -5.78 23.45
CA VAL A 19 -14.12 -5.45 24.18
C VAL A 19 -15.21 -6.51 23.95
N VAL A 20 -15.40 -6.96 22.70
CA VAL A 20 -16.38 -8.00 22.36
C VAL A 20 -16.04 -9.33 23.02
N ILE A 21 -14.78 -9.76 22.99
CA ILE A 21 -14.34 -11.00 23.67
C ILE A 21 -14.57 -10.90 25.18
N ILE A 22 -14.22 -9.79 25.82
CA ILE A 22 -14.45 -9.57 27.25
C ILE A 22 -15.95 -9.66 27.56
N LEU A 23 -16.79 -9.06 26.73
CA LEU A 23 -18.25 -9.09 26.90
C LEU A 23 -18.80 -10.52 26.78
N ILE A 24 -18.33 -11.30 25.81
CA ILE A 24 -18.69 -12.72 25.65
C ILE A 24 -18.26 -13.54 26.87
N VAL A 25 -17.05 -13.32 27.38
CA VAL A 25 -16.55 -14.00 28.59
C VAL A 25 -17.43 -13.64 29.79
N VAL A 26 -17.74 -12.36 30.00
CA VAL A 26 -18.61 -11.92 31.10
C VAL A 26 -20.00 -12.56 31.01
N VAL A 27 -20.60 -12.62 29.83
CA VAL A 27 -21.90 -13.30 29.62
C VAL A 27 -21.81 -14.79 29.94
N MET A 28 -20.75 -15.48 29.49
CA MET A 28 -20.53 -16.90 29.84
C MET A 28 -20.36 -17.12 31.34
N LEU A 29 -19.68 -16.21 32.05
CA LEU A 29 -19.52 -16.31 33.50
C LEU A 29 -20.84 -16.13 34.27
N LEU A 30 -21.81 -15.42 33.69
CA LEU A 30 -23.14 -15.18 34.26
C LEU A 30 -24.14 -16.32 33.95
N VAL A 31 -24.06 -16.92 32.76
CA VAL A 31 -25.00 -17.96 32.32
C VAL A 31 -24.67 -19.33 32.89
N VAL A 32 -23.39 -19.61 33.14
CA VAL A 32 -22.94 -20.93 33.59
C VAL A 32 -22.73 -20.94 35.10
N GLU A 33 -23.65 -21.60 35.82
CA GLU A 33 -23.54 -21.81 37.28
C GLU A 33 -22.52 -22.90 37.65
N ASP A 34 -22.29 -23.85 36.73
CA ASP A 34 -21.41 -24.99 36.97
C ASP A 34 -19.93 -24.65 36.73
N ILE A 35 -19.10 -24.79 37.77
CA ILE A 35 -17.68 -24.37 37.76
C ILE A 35 -16.84 -25.11 36.71
N GLN A 36 -17.14 -26.38 36.47
CA GLN A 36 -16.40 -27.19 35.49
C GLN A 36 -16.68 -26.66 34.08
N ILE A 37 -17.95 -26.49 33.74
CA ILE A 37 -18.39 -25.98 32.43
C ILE A 37 -17.90 -24.54 32.21
N LYS A 38 -17.92 -23.72 33.26
CA LYS A 38 -17.45 -22.32 33.23
C LYS A 38 -15.97 -22.22 32.87
N SER A 39 -15.13 -23.05 33.48
CA SER A 39 -13.70 -23.10 33.16
C SER A 39 -13.44 -23.53 31.71
N VAL A 40 -14.14 -24.57 31.24
CA VAL A 40 -14.00 -25.08 29.87
C VAL A 40 -14.45 -24.04 28.85
N ALA A 41 -15.57 -23.37 29.08
CA ALA A 41 -16.08 -22.32 28.20
C ALA A 41 -15.11 -21.13 28.09
N VAL A 42 -14.54 -20.68 29.21
CA VAL A 42 -13.54 -19.60 29.22
C VAL A 42 -12.30 -20.00 28.43
N VAL A 43 -11.78 -21.22 28.64
CA VAL A 43 -10.61 -21.72 27.91
C VAL A 43 -10.87 -21.76 26.40
N ILE A 44 -12.05 -22.21 25.97
CA ILE A 44 -12.44 -22.21 24.55
C ILE A 44 -12.48 -20.79 23.99
N VAL A 45 -13.10 -19.84 24.68
CA VAL A 45 -13.17 -18.44 24.21
C VAL A 45 -11.79 -17.81 24.10
N VAL A 46 -10.89 -18.08 25.05
CA VAL A 46 -9.50 -17.62 25.00
C VAL A 46 -8.73 -18.26 23.85
N LEU A 47 -8.92 -19.56 23.59
CA LEU A 47 -8.30 -20.25 22.45
C LEU A 47 -8.79 -19.69 21.11
N VAL A 48 -10.09 -19.48 20.95
CA VAL A 48 -10.65 -18.90 19.72
C VAL A 48 -10.20 -17.44 19.56
N GLY A 49 -10.15 -16.67 20.64
CA GLY A 49 -9.65 -15.30 20.64
C GLY A 49 -8.18 -15.20 20.24
N THR A 50 -7.31 -16.04 20.82
CA THR A 50 -5.88 -16.07 20.47
C THR A 50 -5.66 -16.52 19.03
N ALA A 51 -6.38 -17.55 18.56
CA ALA A 51 -6.35 -17.97 17.17
C ALA A 51 -6.78 -16.85 16.20
N ALA A 52 -7.85 -16.11 16.52
CA ALA A 52 -8.31 -14.97 15.72
C ALA A 52 -7.26 -13.85 15.65
N ILE A 53 -6.61 -13.53 16.78
CA ILE A 53 -5.52 -12.54 16.82
C ILE A 53 -4.32 -13.00 15.98
N LEU A 54 -3.94 -14.27 16.08
CA LEU A 54 -2.85 -14.84 15.29
C LEU A 54 -3.17 -14.85 13.79
N VAL A 55 -4.39 -15.20 13.40
CA VAL A 55 -4.84 -15.14 12.00
C VAL A 55 -4.82 -13.70 11.49
N GLN A 56 -5.28 -12.72 12.29
CA GLN A 56 -5.23 -11.31 11.94
C GLN A 56 -3.77 -10.85 11.72
N TRP A 57 -2.85 -11.23 12.61
CA TRP A 57 -1.42 -10.94 12.49
C TRP A 57 -0.80 -11.61 11.25
N MET A 58 -1.14 -12.87 10.99
CA MET A 58 -0.67 -13.62 9.84
C MET A 58 -1.19 -13.02 8.53
N LEU A 59 -2.45 -12.56 8.48
CA LEU A 59 -3.03 -11.91 7.32
C LEU A 59 -2.45 -10.50 7.09
N ILE A 60 -2.09 -9.78 8.15
CA ILE A 60 -1.37 -8.50 8.05
C ILE A 60 0.04 -8.72 7.50
N GLY A 61 0.75 -9.75 7.97
CA GLY A 61 2.06 -10.14 7.43
C GLY A 61 1.99 -10.62 5.98
N LYS A 62 0.97 -11.43 5.63
CA LYS A 62 0.76 -11.92 4.26
C LYS A 62 0.30 -10.83 3.28
N LYS A 63 -0.33 -9.76 3.77
CA LYS A 63 -0.62 -8.56 2.96
C LYS A 63 0.63 -7.78 2.56
N GLY A 64 1.80 -8.06 3.14
CA GLY A 64 3.09 -7.58 2.66
C GLY A 64 3.61 -8.31 1.41
N GLU A 65 3.09 -9.51 1.10
CA GLU A 65 3.64 -10.39 0.05
C GLU A 65 2.64 -10.73 -1.07
N GLN A 66 1.36 -10.36 -0.92
CA GLN A 66 0.37 -10.37 -2.01
C GLN A 66 -0.09 -8.95 -2.34
N ASN A 67 0.88 -8.10 -2.68
CA ASN A 67 0.67 -7.05 -3.68
C ASN A 67 1.66 -7.29 -4.82
N VAL A 68 1.57 -8.47 -5.43
CA VAL A 68 1.95 -8.69 -6.82
C VAL A 68 0.64 -8.84 -7.59
N GLU A 69 -0.25 -7.88 -7.40
CA GLU A 69 -1.22 -7.57 -8.43
C GLU A 69 -0.44 -6.95 -9.59
N ASN A 70 -0.83 -7.27 -10.82
CA ASN A 70 -0.27 -6.69 -12.02
C ASN A 70 -0.42 -5.16 -11.99
N GLU A 71 0.48 -4.46 -11.31
CA GLU A 71 0.79 -3.09 -11.66
C GLU A 71 1.38 -3.17 -13.07
N PRO A 72 0.84 -2.42 -14.06
CA PRO A 72 1.65 -2.14 -15.23
C PRO A 72 2.96 -1.59 -14.71
N VAL A 73 4.08 -2.11 -15.20
CA VAL A 73 5.42 -1.62 -14.90
C VAL A 73 5.49 -0.14 -15.30
N VAL A 74 4.97 0.74 -14.46
CA VAL A 74 5.23 2.16 -14.48
C VAL A 74 6.59 2.26 -13.82
N ARG A 75 7.62 2.03 -14.64
CA ARG A 75 8.95 2.53 -14.34
C ARG A 75 8.74 3.99 -13.95
N GLU A 76 9.06 4.35 -12.71
CA GLU A 76 9.06 5.74 -12.25
C GLU A 76 10.18 6.52 -12.97
N GLY A 77 10.11 6.60 -14.29
CA GLY A 77 10.71 7.68 -15.04
C GLY A 77 9.77 8.84 -14.87
N PHE A 78 10.09 9.78 -13.97
CA PHE A 78 9.38 11.04 -13.76
C PHE A 78 8.86 11.59 -15.12
N PRO A 79 7.56 11.41 -15.43
CA PRO A 79 7.04 11.81 -16.73
C PRO A 79 6.95 13.33 -16.70
N THR A 80 7.76 13.97 -17.52
CA THR A 80 7.90 15.42 -17.52
C THR A 80 7.53 15.97 -18.89
N GLN A 81 6.81 17.09 -18.91
CA GLN A 81 6.25 17.63 -20.15
C GLN A 81 7.21 18.62 -20.81
N THR A 82 7.01 18.82 -22.11
CA THR A 82 7.68 19.90 -22.85
C THR A 82 7.50 21.24 -22.14
N GLY A 83 8.60 21.96 -21.92
CA GLY A 83 8.63 23.24 -21.20
C GLY A 83 8.77 23.13 -19.69
N ALA A 84 8.59 21.95 -19.08
CA ALA A 84 8.85 21.74 -17.66
C ALA A 84 10.35 21.87 -17.34
N THR A 85 10.68 22.24 -16.10
CA THR A 85 12.07 22.32 -15.63
C THR A 85 12.57 20.93 -15.26
N CYS A 86 13.77 20.58 -15.73
CA CYS A 86 14.41 19.31 -15.41
C CYS A 86 14.83 19.25 -13.94
N GLU A 87 14.23 18.33 -13.18
CA GLU A 87 14.59 18.07 -11.79
C GLU A 87 15.76 17.09 -11.66
N LYS A 88 15.85 16.10 -12.57
CA LYS A 88 16.89 15.05 -12.55
C LYS A 88 17.65 15.01 -13.88
N SER A 89 18.97 15.19 -13.85
CA SER A 89 19.79 15.06 -15.06
C SER A 89 19.82 13.61 -15.55
N GLY A 90 19.79 13.42 -16.86
CA GLY A 90 19.83 12.08 -17.45
C GLY A 90 19.38 12.08 -18.90
N GLN A 91 19.28 10.89 -19.48
CA GLN A 91 18.81 10.72 -20.84
C GLN A 91 17.31 10.44 -20.83
N TYR A 92 16.52 11.34 -21.41
CA TYR A 92 15.08 11.20 -21.55
C TYR A 92 14.72 10.75 -22.94
N HIS A 93 13.63 10.01 -23.10
CA HIS A 93 13.05 9.69 -24.40
C HIS A 93 11.62 10.21 -24.49
N CYS A 94 11.17 10.52 -25.69
CA CYS A 94 9.79 10.91 -25.91
C CYS A 94 8.87 9.68 -25.82
N ALA A 95 7.76 9.79 -25.11
CA ALA A 95 6.76 8.73 -24.98
C ALA A 95 6.20 8.29 -26.34
N ASP A 96 5.95 9.25 -27.24
CA ASP A 96 5.44 8.98 -28.60
C ASP A 96 6.53 8.53 -29.57
N HIS A 97 7.80 8.83 -29.26
CA HIS A 97 8.94 8.54 -30.13
C HIS A 97 10.11 7.97 -29.31
N PRO A 98 10.11 6.66 -28.98
CA PRO A 98 11.16 6.03 -28.17
C PRO A 98 12.57 6.13 -28.76
N GLN A 99 12.67 6.33 -30.08
CA GLN A 99 13.92 6.53 -30.80
C GLN A 99 14.54 7.92 -30.57
N ARG A 100 13.74 8.91 -30.12
CA ARG A 100 14.20 10.27 -29.84
C ARG A 100 14.59 10.40 -28.39
N LYS A 101 15.89 10.62 -28.16
CA LYS A 101 16.47 10.80 -26.83
C LYS A 101 17.06 12.20 -26.70
N VAL A 102 16.91 12.80 -25.52
CA VAL A 102 17.48 14.10 -25.16
C VAL A 102 18.21 13.96 -23.83
N THR A 103 19.43 14.47 -23.76
CA THR A 103 20.19 14.51 -22.50
C THR A 103 19.91 15.82 -21.81
N MET A 104 19.37 15.74 -20.59
CA MET A 104 18.93 16.88 -19.82
C MET A 104 19.85 17.15 -18.64
N LYS A 105 20.04 18.43 -18.35
CA LYS A 105 20.73 18.92 -17.15
C LYS A 105 19.69 19.53 -16.20
N VAL A 106 19.91 19.39 -14.89
CA VAL A 106 19.04 19.99 -13.86
C VAL A 106 18.89 21.49 -14.11
N GLY A 107 17.66 22.00 -13.97
CA GLY A 107 17.31 23.40 -14.17
C GLY A 107 17.09 23.83 -15.62
N LYS A 108 17.32 22.96 -16.63
CA LYS A 108 17.00 23.25 -18.03
C LYS A 108 15.59 22.80 -18.40
N ARG A 109 14.93 23.51 -19.31
CA ARG A 109 13.57 23.17 -19.76
C ARG A 109 13.57 22.10 -20.84
N PHE A 110 12.61 21.18 -20.76
CA PHE A 110 12.46 20.12 -21.76
C PHE A 110 12.08 20.68 -23.13
N PRO A 111 12.81 20.33 -24.21
CA PRO A 111 12.50 20.81 -25.54
C PRO A 111 11.23 20.15 -26.08
N PRO A 112 10.55 20.77 -27.07
CA PRO A 112 9.50 20.08 -27.81
C PRO A 112 10.08 18.91 -28.60
N CYS A 113 9.35 17.79 -28.69
CA CYS A 113 9.80 16.70 -29.54
C CYS A 113 9.59 17.08 -31.00
N ARG A 114 10.70 17.17 -31.75
CA ARG A 114 10.72 17.37 -33.20
C ARG A 114 10.52 16.01 -33.87
N GLY A 115 9.26 15.55 -33.90
CA GLY A 115 8.87 14.30 -34.56
C GLY A 115 9.23 14.27 -36.06
N VAL A 116 8.89 13.18 -36.76
CA VAL A 116 9.30 12.95 -38.15
C VAL A 116 8.74 14.00 -39.13
N LYS A 117 7.61 14.63 -38.81
CA LYS A 117 6.93 15.59 -39.70
C LYS A 117 6.68 16.98 -39.10
N LYS A 118 6.42 17.10 -37.79
CA LYS A 118 6.21 18.39 -37.08
C LYS A 118 6.65 18.30 -35.62
N ALA A 119 7.00 19.45 -35.02
CA ALA A 119 7.25 19.54 -33.58
C ALA A 119 5.94 19.50 -32.81
N HIS A 120 5.87 18.69 -31.75
CA HIS A 120 4.73 18.60 -30.86
C HIS A 120 5.15 18.76 -29.40
N SER A 121 4.17 18.99 -28.53
CA SER A 121 4.38 18.79 -27.09
C SER A 121 4.51 17.30 -26.84
N ALA A 122 5.56 16.93 -26.11
CA ALA A 122 5.86 15.55 -25.76
C ALA A 122 6.00 15.38 -24.26
N THR A 123 5.64 14.19 -23.81
CA THR A 123 6.00 13.67 -22.49
C THR A 123 7.35 12.98 -22.60
N TRP A 124 8.30 13.45 -21.80
CA TRP A 124 9.65 12.94 -21.70
C TRP A 124 9.75 11.98 -20.51
N VAL A 125 10.32 10.80 -20.75
CA VAL A 125 10.47 9.76 -19.74
C VAL A 125 11.96 9.50 -19.54
N LEU A 126 12.42 9.58 -18.29
CA LEU A 126 13.81 9.30 -17.94
C LEU A 126 14.12 7.83 -18.25
N LYS A 127 15.18 7.60 -19.02
CA LYS A 127 15.75 6.26 -19.22
C LYS A 127 16.82 6.05 -18.14
N GLU A 128 16.64 5.05 -17.29
CA GLU A 128 17.71 4.51 -16.44
C GLU A 128 18.82 3.88 -17.29
#